data_AF-A0A2R6FP07-F1
#
_entry.id   AF-A0A2R6FP07-F1
#
_cell.length_a   1.000
_cell.length_b   1.000
_cell.length_c   1.000
_cell.angle_alpha   90.00
_cell.angle_beta   90.00
_cell.angle_gamma   90.00
#
_symmetry.space_group_name_H-M   'P 1'
#
loop_
_entity.id
_entity.type
_entity.pdbx_description
1 polymer ?
#
loop_
_entity_poly.entity_id
_entity_poly.type
_entity_poly.pdbx_seq_one_letter_code
_entity_poly.pdbx_strand_id
1 'polypeptide(L)'
;MSSDSQLTNAEADAQTTQGSRMGGGTDNRFNSKLREAFGSSPFVLTKFDSFMNWVRSSSMFMLQFGIACCSIEMMHTYAVKHDLDRFGAGVPRASPRQADVIIVPGTIVSKFGPRMKRVYDQMPEPKFVVSMGSCTISGGPFQQGYNVVKGAEEIIPVDIHVPGCPPRPEALVYGVAKLQERIGEGESAPVTVKPYELEQFGDLERDELVTKLADDIDEETLVMRYDWNDSP
;
A
#
# COMPACT_ATOMS: atom_id res chain seq x y z
N MET A 1 -24.11 -2.23 35.86
CA MET A 1 -23.25 -1.03 35.84
C MET A 1 -21.78 -1.43 35.84
N SER A 2 -21.31 -2.19 34.83
CA SER A 2 -19.87 -2.51 34.70
C SER A 2 -19.49 -2.92 33.25
N SER A 3 -20.29 -2.54 32.26
CA SER A 3 -20.04 -2.83 30.83
C SER A 3 -19.48 -1.64 30.07
N ASP A 4 -19.56 -0.43 30.61
CA ASP A 4 -19.23 0.80 29.88
C ASP A 4 -17.75 1.19 30.00
N SER A 5 -16.98 0.57 30.90
CA SER A 5 -15.56 0.87 31.10
C SER A 5 -14.61 0.07 30.19
N GLN A 6 -15.13 -0.84 29.35
CA GLN A 6 -14.30 -1.57 28.37
C GLN A 6 -14.25 -0.87 27.00
N LEU A 7 -15.19 0.04 26.72
CA LEU A 7 -15.17 0.84 25.49
C LEU A 7 -14.22 2.04 25.60
N THR A 8 -14.03 2.59 26.79
CA THR A 8 -13.15 3.75 27.04
C THR A 8 -11.65 3.43 27.00
N ASN A 9 -11.27 2.15 27.11
CA ASN A 9 -9.87 1.73 27.00
C ASN A 9 -9.46 1.33 25.56
N ALA A 10 -10.41 1.21 24.64
CA ALA A 10 -10.13 0.94 23.22
C ALA A 10 -9.76 2.21 22.44
N GLU A 11 -10.06 3.39 22.97
CA GLU A 11 -9.74 4.68 22.36
C GLU A 11 -8.28 5.10 22.57
N ALA A 12 -7.57 4.52 23.54
CA ALA A 12 -6.18 4.87 23.87
C ALA A 12 -5.12 4.15 23.01
N ASP A 13 -5.50 3.09 22.28
CA ASP A 13 -4.59 2.32 21.39
C ASP A 13 -4.91 2.56 19.90
N ALA A 14 -5.85 3.47 19.61
CA ALA A 14 -6.18 3.93 18.27
C ALA A 14 -5.17 4.98 17.79
N GLN A 15 -3.88 4.64 17.80
CA GLN A 15 -3.01 5.22 16.76
C GLN A 15 -3.65 4.81 15.44
N THR A 16 -4.17 5.78 14.70
CA THR A 16 -4.76 5.53 13.39
C THR A 16 -3.76 4.68 12.58
N THR A 17 -4.23 3.61 11.97
CA THR A 17 -3.43 2.73 11.10
C THR A 17 -2.68 3.53 10.04
N GLN A 18 -3.22 4.67 9.63
CA GLN A 18 -2.58 5.72 8.84
C GLN A 18 -1.40 6.39 9.56
N GLY A 19 -1.59 6.87 10.80
CA GLY A 19 -0.53 7.43 11.65
C GLY A 19 0.61 6.45 11.94
N SER A 20 0.32 5.14 11.98
CA SER A 20 1.37 4.11 12.12
C SER A 20 2.38 4.09 10.98
N ARG A 21 2.01 4.57 9.78
CA ARG A 21 2.90 4.65 8.60
C ARG A 21 3.38 6.06 8.27
N MET A 22 2.65 7.08 8.71
CA MET A 22 3.07 8.49 8.59
C MET A 22 4.03 8.95 9.69
N GLY A 23 4.14 8.22 10.79
CA GLY A 23 5.09 8.53 11.87
C GLY A 23 6.54 8.41 11.39
N GLY A 24 7.34 9.46 11.57
CA GLY A 24 8.77 9.52 11.20
C GLY A 24 9.72 8.63 12.02
N GLY A 25 9.21 7.56 12.63
CA GLY A 25 10.02 6.55 13.30
C GLY A 25 10.58 5.55 12.30
N THR A 26 11.82 5.09 12.52
CA THR A 26 12.37 3.94 11.78
C THR A 26 11.43 2.75 11.92
N ASP A 27 10.83 2.34 10.81
CA ASP A 27 9.85 1.28 10.79
C ASP A 27 10.49 -0.03 11.29
N ASN A 28 9.91 -0.64 12.34
CA ASN A 28 10.48 -1.81 12.99
C ASN A 28 10.53 -3.05 12.06
N ARG A 29 9.86 -2.99 10.91
CA ARG A 29 9.87 -4.02 9.84
C ARG A 29 11.27 -4.33 9.32
N PHE A 30 12.16 -3.34 9.28
CA PHE A 30 13.53 -3.52 8.80
C PHE A 30 14.53 -3.88 9.90
N ASN A 31 14.13 -3.83 11.18
CA ASN A 31 14.96 -4.21 12.32
C ASN A 31 14.98 -5.72 12.47
N SER A 32 15.99 -6.36 11.86
CA SER A 32 16.25 -7.78 12.07
C SER A 32 17.02 -8.01 13.38
N LYS A 33 16.75 -9.12 14.07
CA LYS A 33 17.62 -9.62 15.17
C LYS A 33 19.08 -9.79 14.73
N LEU A 34 19.29 -9.99 13.43
CA LEU A 34 20.62 -10.04 12.81
C LEU A 34 21.31 -8.67 12.84
N ARG A 35 20.58 -7.57 12.62
CA ARG A 35 21.11 -6.20 12.74
C ARG A 35 21.59 -5.91 14.16
N GLU A 36 20.89 -6.42 15.17
CA GLU A 36 21.33 -6.35 16.58
C GLU A 36 22.57 -7.21 16.85
N ALA A 37 22.66 -8.39 16.23
CA ALA A 37 23.80 -9.30 16.39
C ALA A 37 25.08 -8.81 15.69
N PHE A 38 24.98 -8.04 14.61
CA PHE A 38 26.13 -7.68 13.77
C PHE A 38 26.93 -6.45 14.23
N GLY A 39 26.46 -5.62 15.17
CA GLY A 39 27.28 -4.67 15.95
C GLY A 39 28.16 -3.62 15.19
N SER A 40 27.95 -2.34 15.53
CA SER A 40 28.83 -1.15 15.49
C SER A 40 29.79 -0.81 14.33
N SER A 41 29.94 -1.58 13.25
CA SER A 41 30.66 -1.11 12.05
C SER A 41 29.66 -0.52 11.03
N PRO A 42 29.59 0.82 10.88
CA PRO A 42 28.58 1.46 10.04
C PRO A 42 28.68 1.04 8.56
N PHE A 43 29.89 0.73 8.08
CA PHE A 43 30.11 0.28 6.71
C PHE A 43 29.57 -1.14 6.46
N VAL A 44 29.77 -2.05 7.41
CA VAL A 44 29.26 -3.43 7.28
C VAL A 44 27.74 -3.45 7.42
N LEU A 45 27.19 -2.65 8.34
CA LEU A 45 25.75 -2.53 8.55
C LEU A 45 25.05 -1.95 7.32
N THR A 46 25.56 -0.86 6.74
CA THR A 46 24.95 -0.25 5.54
C THR A 46 24.94 -1.18 4.34
N LYS A 47 26.03 -1.93 4.10
CA LYS A 47 26.08 -2.93 3.02
C LYS A 47 25.16 -4.12 3.28
N PHE A 48 25.08 -4.57 4.53
CA PHE A 48 24.16 -5.64 4.92
C PHE A 48 22.70 -5.22 4.76
N ASP A 49 22.34 -4.00 5.20
CA ASP A 49 20.99 -3.46 5.05
C ASP A 49 20.63 -3.31 3.57
N SER A 50 21.54 -2.78 2.76
CA SER A 50 21.36 -2.68 1.29
C SER A 50 21.13 -4.06 0.65
N PHE A 51 21.88 -5.07 1.09
CA PHE A 51 21.72 -6.44 0.60
C PHE A 51 20.38 -7.04 1.03
N MET A 52 19.99 -6.91 2.30
CA MET A 52 18.72 -7.43 2.80
C MET A 52 17.52 -6.75 2.15
N ASN A 53 17.60 -5.45 1.90
CA ASN A 53 16.59 -4.68 1.20
C ASN A 53 16.47 -5.11 -0.26
N TRP A 54 17.61 -5.34 -0.94
CA TRP A 54 17.63 -5.91 -2.28
C TRP A 54 17.01 -7.31 -2.35
N VAL A 55 17.29 -8.19 -1.38
CA VAL A 55 16.65 -9.52 -1.32
C VAL A 55 15.14 -9.38 -1.16
N ARG A 56 14.67 -8.50 -0.27
CA ARG A 56 13.23 -8.29 -0.05
C ARG A 56 12.53 -7.68 -1.26
N SER A 57 13.15 -6.72 -1.95
CA SER A 57 12.55 -6.08 -3.13
C SER A 57 12.57 -6.99 -4.35
N SER A 58 13.58 -7.84 -4.50
CA SER A 58 13.71 -8.75 -5.65
C SER A 58 12.84 -10.01 -5.57
N SER A 59 12.36 -10.39 -4.37
CA SER A 59 11.49 -11.56 -4.20
C SER A 59 10.29 -11.22 -3.33
N MET A 60 9.21 -10.73 -3.93
CA MET A 60 7.98 -10.39 -3.21
C MET A 60 6.90 -11.42 -3.54
N PHE A 61 6.46 -12.20 -2.55
CA PHE A 61 5.34 -13.10 -2.77
C PHE A 61 4.01 -12.41 -2.50
N MET A 62 3.23 -12.22 -3.56
CA MET A 62 1.93 -11.58 -3.50
C MET A 62 0.88 -12.57 -2.98
N LEU A 63 0.02 -12.11 -2.08
CA LEU A 63 -1.15 -12.86 -1.63
C LEU A 63 -2.21 -12.83 -2.72
N GLN A 64 -2.70 -14.01 -3.11
CA GLN A 64 -3.87 -14.11 -3.99
C GLN A 64 -5.12 -13.65 -3.24
N PHE A 65 -5.47 -12.38 -3.39
CA PHE A 65 -6.61 -11.77 -2.74
C PHE A 65 -7.49 -11.10 -3.78
N GLY A 66 -8.76 -11.49 -3.88
CA GLY A 66 -9.71 -10.96 -4.86
C GLY A 66 -11.02 -10.60 -4.19
N ILE A 67 -11.49 -9.36 -4.41
CA ILE A 67 -12.69 -8.83 -3.76
C ILE A 67 -13.71 -8.36 -4.80
N ALA A 68 -13.30 -7.46 -5.70
CA ALA A 68 -14.20 -6.84 -6.68
C ALA A 68 -13.57 -6.78 -8.07
N CYS A 69 -14.02 -5.84 -8.91
CA CYS A 69 -13.62 -5.68 -10.32
C CYS A 69 -12.10 -5.51 -10.52
N CYS A 70 -11.40 -4.86 -9.59
CA CYS A 70 -9.93 -4.71 -9.66
C CYS A 70 -9.20 -6.07 -9.64
N SER A 71 -9.84 -7.13 -9.13
CA SER A 71 -9.25 -8.48 -9.11
C SER A 71 -9.06 -9.04 -10.51
N ILE A 72 -9.92 -8.69 -11.46
CA ILE A 72 -9.81 -9.12 -12.86
C ILE A 72 -8.60 -8.44 -13.50
N GLU A 73 -8.41 -7.15 -13.21
CA GLU A 73 -7.29 -6.39 -13.73
C GLU A 73 -5.95 -6.81 -13.09
N MET A 74 -5.99 -7.24 -11.82
CA MET A 74 -4.89 -7.92 -11.16
C MET A 74 -4.58 -9.29 -11.81
N MET A 75 -5.58 -10.04 -12.29
CA MET A 75 -5.30 -11.26 -13.07
C MET A 75 -4.62 -10.91 -14.41
N HIS A 76 -4.98 -9.79 -15.04
CA HIS A 76 -4.32 -9.31 -16.24
C HIS A 76 -2.85 -8.89 -16.03
N THR A 77 -2.45 -8.49 -14.82
CA THR A 77 -1.02 -8.26 -14.52
C THR A 77 -0.21 -9.55 -14.44
N TYR A 78 -0.83 -10.65 -14.01
CA TYR A 78 -0.19 -11.97 -14.03
C TYR A 78 -0.26 -12.66 -15.40
N ALA A 79 -1.07 -12.14 -16.33
CA ALA A 79 -1.16 -12.67 -17.67
C ALA A 79 0.10 -12.39 -18.50
N VAL A 80 0.29 -13.19 -19.55
CA VAL A 80 1.48 -13.20 -20.43
C VAL A 80 1.91 -11.84 -20.99
N LYS A 81 0.99 -10.87 -21.10
CA LYS A 81 1.30 -9.55 -21.64
C LYS A 81 2.15 -8.70 -20.68
N HIS A 82 1.83 -8.76 -19.38
CA HIS A 82 2.47 -7.90 -18.38
C HIS A 82 3.44 -8.67 -17.49
N ASP A 83 3.19 -9.98 -17.31
CA ASP A 83 4.06 -10.95 -16.63
C ASP A 83 4.76 -10.38 -15.39
N LEU A 84 4.00 -10.23 -14.30
CA LEU A 84 4.53 -9.76 -13.03
C LEU A 84 5.62 -10.69 -12.45
N ASP A 85 5.74 -11.94 -12.95
CA ASP A 85 6.75 -12.91 -12.51
C ASP A 85 8.15 -12.51 -12.93
N ARG A 86 8.28 -11.83 -14.07
CA ARG A 86 9.56 -11.26 -14.53
C ARG A 86 10.19 -10.31 -13.50
N PHE A 87 9.37 -9.64 -12.70
CA PHE A 87 9.82 -8.70 -11.68
C PHE A 87 10.05 -9.36 -10.30
N GLY A 88 9.97 -10.68 -10.20
CA GLY A 88 10.10 -11.40 -8.93
C GLY A 88 8.89 -11.21 -7.99
N ALA A 89 7.78 -10.73 -8.53
CA ALA A 89 6.53 -10.45 -7.82
C ALA A 89 5.31 -11.23 -8.38
N GLY A 90 5.55 -12.26 -9.21
CA GLY A 90 4.49 -12.92 -9.97
C GLY A 90 3.97 -14.24 -9.43
N VAL A 91 4.48 -14.74 -8.30
CA VAL A 91 4.01 -16.01 -7.72
C VAL A 91 2.88 -15.73 -6.72
N PRO A 92 1.60 -15.79 -7.12
CA PRO A 92 0.50 -15.61 -6.19
C PRO A 92 0.46 -16.79 -5.21
N ARG A 93 0.71 -16.51 -3.94
CA ARG A 93 0.56 -17.49 -2.85
C ARG A 93 -0.87 -17.43 -2.33
N ALA A 94 -1.54 -18.57 -2.28
CA ALA A 94 -2.90 -18.65 -1.72
C ALA A 94 -2.90 -18.56 -0.19
N SER A 95 -1.79 -18.91 0.47
CA SER A 95 -1.69 -18.90 1.93
C SER A 95 -1.08 -17.57 2.40
N PRO A 96 -1.73 -16.83 3.33
CA PRO A 96 -1.17 -15.59 3.87
C PRO A 96 0.11 -15.81 4.68
N ARG A 97 0.33 -17.02 5.19
CA ARG A 97 1.53 -17.36 5.99
C ARG A 97 2.83 -17.41 5.18
N GLN A 98 2.73 -17.38 3.86
CA GLN A 98 3.87 -17.44 2.92
C GLN A 98 3.95 -16.20 2.04
N ALA A 99 3.03 -15.24 2.21
CA ALA A 99 2.96 -14.04 1.39
C ALA A 99 3.57 -12.86 2.15
N ASP A 100 4.29 -12.02 1.43
CA ASP A 100 4.95 -10.83 1.95
C ASP A 100 4.13 -9.58 1.63
N VAL A 101 3.42 -9.59 0.49
CA VAL A 101 2.64 -8.44 0.02
C VAL A 101 1.17 -8.82 -0.12
N ILE A 102 0.27 -8.01 0.45
CA ILE A 102 -1.16 -8.10 0.21
C ILE A 102 -1.61 -6.97 -0.70
N ILE A 103 -2.08 -7.32 -1.90
CA ILE A 103 -2.82 -6.39 -2.75
C ILE A 103 -4.27 -6.44 -2.30
N VAL A 104 -4.90 -5.28 -2.12
CA VAL A 104 -6.32 -5.17 -1.84
C VAL A 104 -7.02 -4.63 -3.09
N PRO A 105 -7.57 -5.50 -3.95
CA PRO A 105 -8.17 -5.09 -5.21
C PRO A 105 -9.69 -4.89 -5.09
N GLY A 106 -10.07 -3.68 -4.67
CA GLY A 106 -11.43 -3.17 -4.79
C GLY A 106 -12.19 -2.95 -3.48
N THR A 107 -13.52 -2.93 -3.58
CA THR A 107 -14.40 -2.41 -2.53
C THR A 107 -14.39 -3.25 -1.25
N ILE A 108 -14.11 -2.61 -0.12
CA ILE A 108 -14.18 -3.24 1.19
C ILE A 108 -15.56 -2.99 1.79
N VAL A 109 -16.27 -4.08 2.09
CA VAL A 109 -17.54 -3.99 2.82
C VAL A 109 -17.31 -4.13 4.32
N SER A 110 -18.12 -3.46 5.14
CA SER A 110 -17.98 -3.45 6.62
C SER A 110 -17.97 -4.87 7.21
N LYS A 111 -18.73 -5.80 6.62
CA LYS A 111 -18.75 -7.22 7.02
C LYS A 111 -17.45 -7.96 6.71
N PHE A 112 -16.73 -7.53 5.68
CA PHE A 112 -15.48 -8.15 5.24
C PHE A 112 -14.25 -7.59 5.97
N GLY A 113 -14.31 -6.33 6.40
CA GLY A 113 -13.22 -5.64 7.10
C GLY A 113 -12.52 -6.48 8.20
N PRO A 114 -13.22 -7.04 9.21
CA PRO A 114 -12.57 -7.83 10.25
C PRO A 114 -11.92 -9.13 9.74
N ARG A 115 -12.39 -9.68 8.61
CA ARG A 115 -11.79 -10.88 8.00
C ARG A 115 -10.50 -10.52 7.26
N MET A 116 -10.49 -9.39 6.57
CA MET A 116 -9.29 -8.85 5.93
C MET A 116 -8.20 -8.56 6.98
N LYS A 117 -8.56 -7.95 8.12
CA LYS A 117 -7.62 -7.72 9.23
C LYS A 117 -7.01 -9.03 9.74
N ARG A 118 -7.82 -10.06 9.96
CA ARG A 118 -7.32 -11.38 10.39
C ARG A 118 -6.34 -12.00 9.38
N VAL A 119 -6.56 -11.81 8.08
CA VAL A 119 -5.63 -12.30 7.05
C VAL A 119 -4.31 -11.56 7.13
N TYR A 120 -4.35 -10.23 7.26
CA TYR A 120 -3.16 -9.39 7.44
C TYR A 120 -2.37 -9.75 8.71
N ASP A 121 -3.07 -9.98 9.83
CA ASP A 121 -2.43 -10.36 11.11
C ASP A 121 -1.75 -11.74 11.04
N GLN A 122 -2.16 -12.61 10.11
CA GLN A 122 -1.56 -13.93 9.91
C GLN A 122 -0.33 -13.92 9.00
N MET A 123 -0.04 -12.80 8.33
CA MET A 123 1.13 -12.66 7.47
C MET A 123 2.40 -12.45 8.30
N PRO A 124 3.53 -13.08 7.91
CA PRO A 124 4.81 -12.89 8.57
C PRO A 124 5.33 -11.45 8.38
N GLU A 125 6.19 -11.00 9.29
CA GLU A 125 6.96 -9.76 9.11
C GLU A 125 8.26 -10.07 8.33
N PRO A 126 8.69 -9.23 7.37
CA PRO A 126 8.12 -7.94 6.96
C PRO A 126 6.97 -8.06 5.95
N LYS A 127 5.85 -7.38 6.21
CA LYS A 127 4.70 -7.34 5.28
C LYS A 127 4.41 -5.96 4.69
N PHE A 128 3.90 -5.97 3.47
CA PHE A 128 3.55 -4.76 2.70
C PHE A 128 2.12 -4.81 2.18
N VAL A 129 1.50 -3.64 2.07
CA VAL A 129 0.10 -3.51 1.65
C VAL A 129 -0.01 -2.57 0.45
N VAL A 130 -0.58 -3.08 -0.64
CA VAL A 130 -0.88 -2.29 -1.85
C VAL A 130 -2.39 -2.09 -1.94
N SER A 131 -2.83 -0.84 -1.88
CA SER A 131 -4.22 -0.46 -2.15
C SER A 131 -4.41 -0.28 -3.65
N MET A 132 -5.26 -1.12 -4.24
CA MET A 132 -5.50 -1.12 -5.69
C MET A 132 -6.90 -0.61 -6.01
N GLY A 133 -6.94 0.58 -6.57
CA GLY A 133 -8.13 1.23 -7.09
C GLY A 133 -8.86 2.11 -6.09
N SER A 134 -9.68 3.02 -6.61
CA SER A 134 -10.32 4.10 -5.84
C SER A 134 -11.25 3.56 -4.74
N CYS A 135 -11.86 2.39 -4.94
CA CYS A 135 -12.72 1.77 -3.91
C CYS A 135 -11.94 1.41 -2.63
N THR A 136 -10.67 1.05 -2.75
CA THR A 136 -9.82 0.67 -1.63
C THR A 136 -9.17 1.90 -0.98
N ILE A 137 -8.98 2.97 -1.74
CA ILE A 137 -8.34 4.19 -1.26
C ILE A 137 -9.33 5.12 -0.54
N SER A 138 -10.52 5.33 -1.13
CA SER A 138 -11.51 6.31 -0.65
C SER A 138 -12.96 5.80 -0.62
N GLY A 139 -13.18 4.51 -0.81
CA GLY A 139 -14.52 3.93 -1.03
C GLY A 139 -15.02 4.11 -2.47
N GLY A 140 -14.40 5.04 -3.23
CA GLY A 140 -14.63 5.25 -4.66
C GLY A 140 -16.09 5.58 -4.97
N PRO A 141 -16.68 5.04 -6.05
CA PRO A 141 -18.07 5.35 -6.43
C PRO A 141 -19.11 4.89 -5.40
N PHE A 142 -18.72 4.04 -4.44
CA PHE A 142 -19.62 3.51 -3.40
C PHE A 142 -19.46 4.22 -2.05
N GLN A 143 -18.79 5.37 -2.00
CA GLN A 143 -18.51 6.12 -0.77
C GLN A 143 -19.77 6.50 0.03
N GLN A 144 -20.90 6.73 -0.66
CA GLN A 144 -22.19 7.04 -0.02
C GLN A 144 -22.93 5.78 0.50
N GLY A 145 -22.41 4.59 0.23
CA GLY A 145 -23.01 3.33 0.67
C GLY A 145 -22.76 3.09 2.17
N TYR A 146 -23.81 2.77 2.91
CA TYR A 146 -23.74 2.48 4.36
C TYR A 146 -22.86 1.26 4.72
N ASN A 147 -22.65 0.37 3.75
CA ASN A 147 -21.99 -0.92 3.93
C ASN A 147 -20.53 -0.92 3.46
N VAL A 148 -20.02 0.21 2.96
CA VAL A 148 -18.67 0.33 2.38
C VAL A 148 -17.77 1.05 3.36
N VAL A 149 -16.59 0.49 3.58
CA VAL A 149 -15.52 1.14 4.32
C VAL A 149 -14.84 2.12 3.37
N LYS A 150 -14.69 3.36 3.81
CA LYS A 150 -14.24 4.46 2.96
C LYS A 150 -12.72 4.48 2.79
N GLY A 151 -11.96 3.60 3.44
CA GLY A 151 -10.57 3.35 3.09
C GLY A 151 -10.05 2.05 3.69
N ALA A 152 -9.17 1.34 2.98
CA ALA A 152 -8.44 0.20 3.54
C ALA A 152 -7.58 0.61 4.73
N GLU A 153 -7.11 1.85 4.72
CA GLU A 153 -6.33 2.46 5.79
C GLU A 153 -7.05 2.47 7.13
N GLU A 154 -8.38 2.40 7.19
CA GLU A 154 -9.12 2.30 8.46
C GLU A 154 -8.89 0.95 9.17
N ILE A 155 -8.49 -0.08 8.42
CA ILE A 155 -8.42 -1.47 8.90
C ILE A 155 -6.98 -1.98 8.96
N ILE A 156 -6.20 -1.73 7.91
CA ILE A 156 -4.82 -2.17 7.76
C ILE A 156 -3.95 -0.99 7.29
N PRO A 157 -2.68 -0.90 7.72
CA PRO A 157 -1.78 0.15 7.25
C PRO A 157 -1.40 -0.08 5.79
N VAL A 158 -1.60 0.92 4.93
CA VAL A 158 -1.28 0.84 3.50
C VAL A 158 0.12 1.42 3.23
N ASP A 159 0.91 0.78 2.36
CA ASP A 159 2.22 1.28 1.90
C ASP A 159 2.10 2.06 0.60
N ILE A 160 1.34 1.54 -0.37
CA ILE A 160 1.22 2.16 -1.69
C ILE A 160 -0.22 2.22 -2.16
N HIS A 161 -0.60 3.34 -2.77
CA HIS A 161 -1.89 3.53 -3.43
C HIS A 161 -1.72 3.55 -4.95
N VAL A 162 -2.44 2.68 -5.64
CA VAL A 162 -2.53 2.66 -7.10
C VAL A 162 -3.91 3.20 -7.50
N PRO A 163 -4.00 4.46 -7.96
CA PRO A 163 -5.28 5.07 -8.32
C PRO A 163 -5.86 4.46 -9.61
N GLY A 164 -7.19 4.30 -9.66
CA GLY A 164 -7.93 3.83 -10.85
C GLY A 164 -9.23 3.10 -10.52
N CYS A 165 -10.12 2.89 -11.51
CA CYS A 165 -11.41 2.23 -11.28
C CYS A 165 -11.89 1.39 -12.50
N PRO A 166 -11.30 0.21 -12.78
CA PRO A 166 -10.06 -0.33 -12.19
C PRO A 166 -8.80 0.32 -12.80
N PRO A 167 -7.66 0.34 -12.09
CA PRO A 167 -6.40 0.80 -12.66
C PRO A 167 -5.94 -0.14 -13.76
N ARG A 168 -5.40 0.39 -14.87
CA ARG A 168 -4.83 -0.45 -15.93
C ARG A 168 -3.75 -1.40 -15.37
N PRO A 169 -3.50 -2.56 -16.00
CA PRO A 169 -2.55 -3.54 -15.47
C PRO A 169 -1.13 -2.95 -15.43
N GLU A 170 -0.79 -2.11 -16.41
CA GLU A 170 0.45 -1.34 -16.47
C GLU A 170 0.66 -0.45 -15.24
N ALA A 171 -0.41 0.21 -14.76
CA ALA A 171 -0.35 1.06 -13.57
C ALA A 171 -0.12 0.25 -12.28
N LEU A 172 -0.70 -0.96 -12.19
CA LEU A 172 -0.43 -1.85 -11.07
C LEU A 172 1.01 -2.39 -11.11
N VAL A 173 1.51 -2.78 -12.29
CA VAL A 173 2.92 -3.18 -12.46
C VAL A 173 3.85 -2.05 -12.04
N TYR A 174 3.55 -0.81 -12.44
CA TYR A 174 4.32 0.36 -12.01
C TYR A 174 4.27 0.56 -10.50
N GLY A 175 3.09 0.42 -9.87
CA GLY A 175 2.97 0.51 -8.41
C GLY A 175 3.76 -0.57 -7.66
N VAL A 176 3.82 -1.79 -8.19
CA VAL A 176 4.66 -2.87 -7.63
C VAL A 176 6.14 -2.55 -7.82
N ALA A 177 6.56 -2.06 -8.99
CA ALA A 177 7.94 -1.65 -9.22
C ALA A 177 8.36 -0.49 -8.29
N LYS A 178 7.45 0.47 -8.04
CA LYS A 178 7.69 1.57 -7.09
C LYS A 178 7.80 1.07 -5.65
N LEU A 179 7.05 0.03 -5.28
CA LEU A 179 7.21 -0.65 -4.00
C LEU A 179 8.60 -1.27 -3.87
N GLN A 180 9.09 -1.93 -4.93
CA GLN A 180 10.43 -2.54 -4.93
C GLN A 180 11.54 -1.50 -4.77
N GLU A 181 11.43 -0.36 -5.47
CA GLU A 181 12.36 0.75 -5.33
C GLU A 181 12.40 1.27 -3.89
N ARG A 182 11.23 1.54 -3.30
CA ARG A 182 11.12 2.02 -1.91
C ARG A 182 11.69 1.03 -0.89
N ILE A 183 11.40 -0.25 -1.04
CA ILE A 183 11.98 -1.30 -0.18
C ILE A 183 13.49 -1.34 -0.34
N GLY A 184 14.00 -1.18 -1.57
CA GLY A 184 15.43 -1.09 -1.86
C GLY A 184 16.11 0.08 -1.16
N GLU A 185 15.47 1.25 -1.16
CA GLU A 185 15.95 2.48 -0.51
C GLU A 185 15.73 2.47 1.02
N GLY A 186 14.89 1.56 1.53
CA GLY A 186 14.55 1.46 2.96
C GLY A 186 13.51 2.50 3.39
N GLU A 187 12.74 3.05 2.46
CA GLU A 187 11.67 4.01 2.74
C GLU A 187 10.38 3.29 3.16
N SER A 188 9.73 3.80 4.21
CA SER A 188 8.51 3.21 4.78
C SER A 188 7.26 4.08 4.71
N ALA A 189 7.40 5.34 4.28
CA ALA A 189 6.28 6.27 4.20
C ALA A 189 5.27 5.84 3.13
N PRO A 190 3.95 6.01 3.36
CA PRO A 190 2.94 5.65 2.39
C PRO A 190 3.02 6.59 1.19
N VAL A 191 3.00 6.04 -0.02
CA VAL A 191 3.06 6.83 -1.26
C VAL A 191 1.96 6.47 -2.22
N THR A 192 1.41 7.51 -2.84
CA THR A 192 0.54 7.35 -3.98
C THR A 192 1.36 7.29 -5.25
N VAL A 193 1.13 6.25 -6.04
CA VAL A 193 1.68 6.14 -7.39
C VAL A 193 1.04 7.20 -8.26
N LYS A 194 1.85 8.08 -8.84
CA LYS A 194 1.37 9.03 -9.84
C LYS A 194 1.00 8.26 -11.10
N PRO A 195 -0.13 8.58 -11.77
CA PRO A 195 -0.45 8.04 -13.07
C PRO A 195 0.74 8.19 -14.05
N TYR A 196 1.13 7.09 -14.71
CA TYR A 196 2.22 7.07 -15.70
C TYR A 196 2.11 8.17 -16.77
N GLU A 197 0.87 8.52 -17.14
CA GLU A 197 0.58 9.59 -18.09
C GLU A 197 1.14 10.95 -17.62
N LEU A 198 1.14 11.22 -16.31
CA LEU A 198 1.72 12.44 -15.75
C LEU A 198 3.25 12.42 -15.73
N GLU A 199 3.87 11.25 -15.59
CA GLU A 199 5.33 11.10 -15.63
C GLU A 199 5.89 11.18 -17.06
N GLN A 200 5.16 10.66 -18.05
CA GLN A 200 5.56 10.76 -19.46
C GLN A 200 5.68 12.23 -19.93
N PHE A 201 4.92 13.15 -19.32
CA PHE A 201 5.02 14.59 -19.56
C PHE A 201 5.84 15.34 -18.49
N GLY A 202 6.50 14.63 -17.57
CA GLY A 202 7.26 15.21 -16.47
C GLY A 202 8.56 15.91 -16.91
N ASP A 203 9.22 15.39 -17.95
CA ASP A 203 10.51 15.87 -18.45
C ASP A 203 10.40 16.93 -19.55
N LEU A 204 9.18 17.28 -19.96
CA LEU A 204 8.95 18.37 -20.92
C LEU A 204 9.14 19.72 -20.24
N GLU A 205 9.67 20.71 -20.97
CA GLU A 205 9.71 22.09 -20.49
C GLU A 205 8.29 22.51 -20.11
N ARG A 206 8.08 22.68 -18.80
CA ARG A 206 6.78 23.08 -18.27
C ARG A 206 6.55 24.54 -18.62
N ASP A 207 5.69 24.78 -19.61
CA ASP A 207 5.13 26.11 -19.84
C ASP A 207 4.52 26.66 -18.54
N GLU A 208 4.54 27.98 -18.34
CA GLU A 208 3.93 28.62 -17.16
C GLU A 208 2.46 28.19 -16.95
N LEU A 209 1.75 27.87 -18.04
CA LEU A 209 0.39 27.34 -18.01
C LEU A 209 0.33 25.92 -17.45
N VAL A 210 1.28 25.05 -17.81
CA VAL A 210 1.35 23.66 -17.32
C VAL A 210 1.74 23.63 -15.86
N THR A 211 2.65 24.49 -15.41
CA THR A 211 3.01 24.59 -13.98
C THR A 211 1.82 25.04 -13.14
N LYS A 212 1.08 26.07 -13.59
CA LYS A 212 -0.17 26.49 -12.91
C LYS A 212 -1.20 25.36 -12.85
N LEU A 213 -1.43 24.67 -13.98
CA LEU A 213 -2.37 23.56 -14.03
C LEU A 213 -1.91 22.36 -13.19
N ALA A 214 -0.61 22.12 -13.07
CA ALA A 214 -0.04 21.06 -12.25
C ALA A 214 -0.16 21.37 -10.75
N ASP A 215 0.03 22.63 -10.35
CA ASP A 215 -0.19 23.07 -8.97
C ASP A 215 -1.69 23.04 -8.60
N ASP A 216 -2.58 23.21 -9.59
CA ASP A 216 -4.03 23.02 -9.43
C ASP A 216 -4.44 21.54 -9.36
N ILE A 217 -3.58 20.61 -9.80
CA ILE A 217 -3.80 19.17 -9.66
C ILE A 217 -3.34 18.77 -8.25
N ASP A 218 -4.28 18.85 -7.31
CA ASP A 218 -4.08 18.29 -5.98
C ASP A 218 -3.96 16.75 -6.06
N GLU A 219 -2.78 16.23 -5.72
CA GLU A 219 -2.50 14.80 -5.68
C GLU A 219 -3.40 14.06 -4.67
N GLU A 220 -3.94 14.75 -3.66
CA GLU A 220 -4.94 14.18 -2.75
C GLU A 220 -6.29 14.04 -3.47
N THR A 221 -6.73 15.08 -4.18
CA THR A 221 -7.94 15.06 -5.03
C THR A 221 -7.85 14.02 -6.16
N LEU A 222 -6.67 13.83 -6.79
CA LEU A 222 -6.40 12.85 -7.85
C LEU A 222 -6.62 11.40 -7.38
N VAL A 223 -6.37 11.18 -6.10
CA VAL A 223 -6.54 9.90 -5.41
C VAL A 223 -7.96 9.77 -4.86
N MET A 224 -8.77 10.82 -4.97
CA MET A 224 -10.03 11.00 -4.25
C MET A 224 -9.82 10.81 -2.75
N ARG A 225 -8.64 11.16 -2.20
CA ARG A 225 -8.40 11.17 -0.76
C ARG A 225 -9.30 12.25 -0.17
N TYR A 226 -10.31 11.82 0.56
CA TYR A 226 -11.21 12.70 1.27
C TYR A 226 -10.52 13.08 2.58
N ASP A 227 -10.21 14.36 2.80
CA ASP A 227 -9.83 14.83 4.13
C ASP A 227 -11.07 14.75 5.03
N TRP A 228 -10.99 13.90 6.05
CA TRP A 228 -12.11 13.59 6.93
C TRP A 228 -12.35 14.66 7.99
N ASN A 229 -11.39 15.55 8.22
CA ASN A 229 -11.58 16.66 9.16
C ASN A 229 -12.67 17.64 8.71
N ASP A 230 -12.94 17.71 7.40
CA ASP A 230 -13.87 18.67 6.80
C ASP A 230 -15.18 18.04 6.28
N SER A 231 -15.46 16.77 6.60
CA SER A 231 -16.78 16.17 6.31
C SER A 231 -17.82 16.72 7.30
N PRO A 232 -19.00 17.20 6.83
CA PRO A 232 -20.10 17.55 7.73
C PRO A 232 -20.64 16.35 8.51
#